data_AF-A0A6L8TYW0-F1
#
_entry.id   AF-A0A6L8TYW0-F1
#
_cell.length_a   1.000
_cell.length_b   1.000
_cell.length_c   1.000
_cell.angle_alpha   90.00
_cell.angle_beta   90.00
_cell.angle_gamma   90.00
#
_symmetry.space_group_name_H-M   'P 1'
#
loop_
_entity.id
_entity.type
_entity.pdbx_description
1 polymer ?
#
loop_
_entity_poly.entity_id
_entity_poly.type
_entity_poly.pdbx_seq_one_letter_code
_entity_poly.pdbx_strand_id
1 'polypeptide(L)'
;MKKMKIKIDDTEIEVREGQTILDAARIAGIEIPTLCHSDGIEPYSSCMVCMVRDKKRNNFIPSCTALVQEGMDIDASGEEVIALRKKAVTLLLSEHRAECEAQCRVVCPMGYNIPLMNRLLIAGEYDEAAELIRSEMKGGELNCINCKAFCVNACRRKRIDTPVSIRNIRIFLSRNLPETPKYEVSPLYSENDVRKRFASRIGALDATEQLEWLKECPDKVVRHEEIAGFKEAAEEAASCMHCDCRASSGCRLRELAEMFSIKDPRGKFINTPVIKKINHKTGLVFENAKCIKCGLCVRAVADSTDEPALCFINRGFVSMISEPLTVEFDDIPALVAKKCVEVCPTGALAFFNENNGT
;
A
#
# COMPACT_ATOMS: atom_id res chain seq x y z
N MET A 1 5.87 28.51 -28.54
CA MET A 1 4.66 28.37 -27.69
C MET A 1 4.34 29.72 -27.07
N LYS A 2 3.09 30.13 -27.09
CA LYS A 2 2.64 31.38 -26.48
C LYS A 2 2.80 31.29 -24.95
N LYS A 3 3.36 32.34 -24.35
CA LYS A 3 3.43 32.47 -22.90
C LYS A 3 2.22 33.25 -22.40
N MET A 4 1.74 32.89 -21.21
CA MET A 4 0.53 33.43 -20.62
C MET A 4 0.69 33.58 -19.12
N LYS A 5 0.00 34.58 -18.54
CA LYS A 5 0.05 34.83 -17.11
C LYS A 5 -1.20 34.28 -16.43
N ILE A 6 -0.97 33.52 -15.37
CA ILE A 6 -2.03 33.05 -14.48
C ILE A 6 -1.64 33.30 -13.03
N LYS A 7 -2.61 33.18 -12.13
CA LYS A 7 -2.42 33.34 -10.69
C LYS A 7 -2.84 32.06 -9.97
N ILE A 8 -2.01 31.53 -9.08
CA ILE A 8 -2.33 30.38 -8.21
C ILE A 8 -1.93 30.74 -6.79
N ASP A 9 -2.87 30.66 -5.82
CA ASP A 9 -2.64 31.00 -4.40
C ASP A 9 -1.87 32.32 -4.22
N ASP A 10 -2.36 33.37 -4.87
CA ASP A 10 -1.78 34.71 -4.88
C ASP A 10 -0.42 34.89 -5.56
N THR A 11 0.13 33.82 -6.13
CA THR A 11 1.38 33.84 -6.89
C THR A 11 1.10 33.97 -8.39
N GLU A 12 1.60 35.04 -9.01
CA GLU A 12 1.58 35.19 -10.47
C GLU A 12 2.70 34.38 -11.11
N ILE A 13 2.37 33.60 -12.13
CA ILE A 13 3.31 32.75 -12.86
C ILE A 13 3.11 32.86 -14.37
N GLU A 14 4.22 32.76 -15.10
CA GLU A 14 4.24 32.73 -16.55
C GLU A 14 4.39 31.28 -17.02
N VAL A 15 3.37 30.79 -17.72
CA VAL A 15 3.28 29.41 -18.18
C VAL A 15 3.14 29.36 -19.70
N ARG A 16 3.30 28.17 -20.27
CA ARG A 16 3.15 27.94 -21.70
C ARG A 16 1.76 27.40 -21.99
N GLU A 17 1.21 27.81 -23.12
CA GLU A 17 -0.01 27.23 -23.66
C GLU A 17 0.10 25.70 -23.79
N GLY A 18 -0.95 24.98 -23.39
CA GLY A 18 -1.00 23.52 -23.39
C GLY A 18 -0.54 22.84 -22.10
N GLN A 19 -0.02 23.57 -21.11
CA GLN A 19 0.27 23.01 -19.79
C GLN A 19 -1.00 22.83 -18.95
N THR A 20 -1.00 21.85 -18.04
CA THR A 20 -2.09 21.71 -17.06
C THR A 20 -1.91 22.69 -15.91
N ILE A 21 -2.97 22.96 -15.15
CA ILE A 21 -2.88 23.75 -13.90
C ILE A 21 -1.95 23.06 -12.89
N LEU A 22 -1.92 21.72 -12.86
CA LEU A 22 -1.01 20.96 -12.01
C LEU A 22 0.45 21.21 -12.37
N ASP A 23 0.80 21.21 -13.67
CA ASP A 23 2.15 21.52 -14.13
C ASP A 23 2.55 22.95 -13.77
N ALA A 24 1.62 23.88 -13.93
CA ALA A 24 1.81 25.28 -13.55
C ALA A 24 2.08 25.44 -12.04
N ALA A 25 1.29 24.75 -11.19
CA ALA A 25 1.48 24.76 -9.74
C ALA A 25 2.86 24.18 -9.34
N ARG A 26 3.30 23.10 -9.98
CA ARG A 26 4.64 22.52 -9.77
C ARG A 26 5.76 23.51 -10.07
N ILE A 27 5.65 24.28 -11.17
CA ILE A 27 6.62 25.34 -11.53
C ILE A 27 6.65 26.44 -10.45
N ALA A 28 5.51 26.75 -9.86
CA ALA A 28 5.38 27.74 -8.79
C ALA A 28 5.85 27.24 -7.41
N GLY A 29 6.20 25.96 -7.27
CA GLY A 29 6.46 25.34 -5.97
C GLY A 29 5.20 25.15 -5.10
N ILE A 30 4.01 25.21 -5.71
CA ILE A 30 2.72 25.00 -5.03
C ILE A 30 2.35 23.53 -5.12
N GLU A 31 2.22 22.88 -3.97
CA GLU A 31 1.90 21.46 -3.91
C GLU A 31 0.39 21.21 -4.06
N ILE A 32 0.02 20.52 -5.14
CA ILE A 32 -1.33 19.99 -5.33
C ILE A 32 -1.27 18.46 -5.23
N PRO A 33 -1.92 17.84 -4.23
CA PRO A 33 -1.86 16.41 -4.04
C PRO A 33 -2.60 15.65 -5.15
N THR A 34 -2.10 14.45 -5.47
CA THR A 34 -2.68 13.56 -6.47
C THR A 34 -2.58 12.10 -6.01
N LEU A 35 -3.45 11.23 -6.54
CA LEU A 35 -3.34 9.77 -6.40
C LEU A 35 -3.31 9.06 -7.76
N CYS A 36 -4.12 9.50 -8.73
CA CYS A 36 -4.23 8.88 -10.05
C CYS A 36 -3.39 9.55 -11.14
N HIS A 37 -2.40 10.37 -10.74
CA HIS A 37 -1.48 11.06 -11.64
C HIS A 37 -0.07 10.50 -11.45
N SER A 38 0.61 10.28 -12.56
CA SER A 38 2.00 9.86 -12.65
C SER A 38 2.60 10.51 -13.88
N ASP A 39 3.85 10.96 -13.80
CA ASP A 39 4.52 11.60 -14.92
C ASP A 39 4.71 10.59 -16.06
N GLY A 40 4.55 11.03 -17.31
CA GLY A 40 4.60 10.17 -18.49
C GLY A 40 3.35 9.33 -18.75
N ILE A 41 2.31 9.42 -17.92
CA ILE A 41 1.03 8.72 -18.11
C ILE A 41 -0.09 9.73 -18.32
N GLU A 42 -0.93 9.50 -19.34
CA GLU A 42 -2.04 10.40 -19.65
C GLU A 42 -3.00 10.56 -18.45
N PRO A 43 -3.33 11.80 -18.04
CA PRO A 43 -4.23 12.06 -16.91
C PRO A 43 -5.70 11.70 -17.22
N TYR A 44 -6.42 11.17 -16.22
CA TYR A 44 -7.84 10.75 -16.34
C TYR A 44 -8.76 11.33 -15.24
N SER A 45 -8.20 11.98 -14.20
CA SER A 45 -8.97 12.61 -13.11
C SER A 45 -9.89 11.70 -12.29
N SER A 46 -9.57 10.41 -12.09
CA SER A 46 -10.44 9.49 -11.32
C SER A 46 -10.45 9.73 -9.81
N CYS A 47 -9.34 10.17 -9.21
CA CYS A 47 -9.24 10.29 -7.74
C CYS A 47 -9.84 11.58 -7.16
N MET A 48 -10.04 12.61 -7.98
CA MET A 48 -10.52 13.94 -7.57
C MET A 48 -9.71 14.66 -6.47
N VAL A 49 -8.53 14.18 -6.10
CA VAL A 49 -7.66 14.82 -5.10
C VAL A 49 -7.03 16.11 -5.63
N CYS A 50 -6.82 16.21 -6.94
CA CYS A 50 -6.20 17.37 -7.59
C CYS A 50 -7.14 18.58 -7.75
N MET A 51 -8.32 18.57 -7.13
CA MET A 51 -9.30 19.65 -7.27
C MET A 51 -8.71 20.99 -6.85
N VAL A 52 -9.02 22.01 -7.63
CA VAL A 52 -8.77 23.42 -7.37
C VAL A 52 -10.02 24.21 -7.72
N ARG A 53 -10.12 25.46 -7.26
CA ARG A 53 -11.22 26.35 -7.60
C ARG A 53 -10.75 27.45 -8.54
N ASP A 54 -11.45 27.63 -9.65
CA ASP A 54 -11.31 28.82 -10.49
C ASP A 54 -12.15 29.94 -9.87
N LYS A 55 -11.49 30.96 -9.30
CA LYS A 55 -12.16 32.07 -8.61
C LYS A 55 -13.01 32.91 -9.57
N LYS A 56 -12.62 33.02 -10.85
CA LYS A 56 -13.33 33.84 -11.84
C LYS A 56 -14.60 33.16 -12.33
N ARG A 57 -14.55 31.85 -12.57
CA ARG A 57 -15.71 31.06 -13.01
C ARG A 57 -16.54 30.50 -11.87
N ASN A 58 -16.03 30.59 -10.64
CA ASN A 58 -16.66 30.10 -9.42
C ASN A 58 -17.05 28.61 -9.50
N ASN A 59 -16.15 27.78 -10.02
CA ASN A 59 -16.33 26.33 -10.11
C ASN A 59 -15.07 25.57 -9.69
N PHE A 60 -15.22 24.28 -9.41
CA PHE A 60 -14.12 23.37 -9.10
C PHE A 60 -13.72 22.58 -10.33
N ILE A 61 -12.42 22.46 -10.57
CA ILE A 61 -11.86 21.76 -11.73
C ILE A 61 -10.66 20.89 -11.33
N PRO A 62 -10.45 19.74 -12.00
CA PRO A 62 -9.27 18.91 -11.79
C PRO A 62 -8.02 19.57 -12.39
N SER A 63 -7.08 19.98 -11.54
CA SER A 63 -5.84 20.62 -12.01
C SER A 63 -4.99 19.73 -12.92
N CYS A 64 -5.08 18.40 -12.79
CA CYS A 64 -4.26 17.46 -13.57
C CYS A 64 -4.72 17.27 -15.03
N THR A 65 -5.87 17.80 -15.41
CA THR A 65 -6.40 17.73 -16.80
C THR A 65 -6.80 19.10 -17.33
N ALA A 66 -7.20 20.03 -16.46
CA ALA A 66 -7.55 21.37 -16.87
C ALA A 66 -6.33 22.12 -17.41
N LEU A 67 -6.44 22.60 -18.64
CA LEU A 67 -5.42 23.41 -19.29
C LEU A 67 -5.46 24.85 -18.80
N VAL A 68 -4.27 25.47 -18.70
CA VAL A 68 -4.13 26.87 -18.33
C VAL A 68 -4.73 27.78 -19.41
N GLN A 69 -5.45 28.83 -18.98
CA GLN A 69 -6.03 29.87 -19.84
C GLN A 69 -5.61 31.24 -19.33
N GLU A 70 -5.43 32.20 -20.25
CA GLU A 70 -4.89 33.52 -19.92
C GLU A 70 -5.75 34.20 -18.86
N GLY A 71 -5.11 34.70 -17.81
CA GLY A 71 -5.79 35.39 -16.72
C GLY A 71 -6.61 34.47 -15.81
N MET A 72 -6.38 33.16 -15.78
CA MET A 72 -6.94 32.31 -14.71
C MET A 72 -6.48 32.79 -13.32
N ASP A 73 -7.37 32.68 -12.33
CA ASP A 73 -7.10 32.93 -10.92
C ASP A 73 -7.56 31.70 -10.13
N ILE A 74 -6.59 30.89 -9.70
CA ILE A 74 -6.79 29.56 -9.13
C ILE A 74 -6.54 29.60 -7.63
N ASP A 75 -7.49 29.07 -6.89
CA ASP A 75 -7.38 28.72 -5.47
C ASP A 75 -7.07 27.23 -5.35
N ALA A 76 -5.88 26.88 -4.84
CA ALA A 76 -5.44 25.51 -4.62
C ALA A 76 -5.30 25.16 -3.13
N SER A 77 -5.30 26.15 -2.22
CA SER A 77 -5.13 25.96 -0.78
C SER A 77 -6.33 26.38 0.08
N GLY A 78 -7.37 26.97 -0.50
CA GLY A 78 -8.54 27.48 0.23
C GLY A 78 -9.34 26.40 0.96
N GLU A 79 -10.08 26.81 1.98
CA GLU A 79 -10.82 25.90 2.87
C GLU A 79 -11.82 25.01 2.11
N GLU A 80 -12.53 25.57 1.12
CA GLU A 80 -13.49 24.81 0.30
C GLU A 80 -12.78 23.75 -0.57
N VAL A 81 -11.59 24.07 -1.09
CA VAL A 81 -10.76 23.15 -1.87
C VAL A 81 -10.28 22.00 -0.97
N ILE A 82 -9.75 22.31 0.22
CA ILE A 82 -9.32 21.31 1.19
C ILE A 82 -10.50 20.43 1.63
N ALA A 83 -11.67 21.02 1.87
CA ALA A 83 -12.88 20.28 2.23
C ALA A 83 -13.33 19.31 1.12
N LEU A 84 -13.22 19.72 -0.14
CA LEU A 84 -13.52 18.85 -1.29
C LEU A 84 -12.52 17.70 -1.42
N ARG A 85 -11.22 17.97 -1.27
CA ARG A 85 -10.17 16.94 -1.27
C ARG A 85 -10.36 15.94 -0.13
N LYS A 86 -10.72 16.41 1.07
CA LYS A 86 -11.08 15.56 2.22
C LYS A 86 -12.25 14.63 1.91
N LYS A 87 -13.31 15.13 1.26
CA LYS A 87 -14.44 14.31 0.83
C LYS A 87 -14.01 13.26 -0.19
N ALA A 88 -13.18 13.62 -1.17
CA ALA A 88 -12.66 12.70 -2.18
C ALA A 88 -11.87 11.55 -1.53
N VAL A 89 -10.90 11.86 -0.68
CA VAL A 89 -10.09 10.85 0.03
C VAL A 89 -10.96 9.99 0.96
N THR A 90 -11.92 10.60 1.67
CA THR A 90 -12.86 9.86 2.53
C THR A 90 -13.68 8.86 1.74
N LEU A 91 -14.17 9.23 0.55
CA LEU A 91 -14.93 8.34 -0.32
C LEU A 91 -14.08 7.17 -0.83
N LEU A 92 -12.82 7.43 -1.22
CA LEU A 92 -11.88 6.36 -1.60
C LEU A 92 -11.64 5.40 -0.42
N LEU A 93 -11.49 5.93 0.80
CA LEU A 93 -11.34 5.13 2.02
C LEU A 93 -12.60 4.36 2.41
N SER A 94 -13.79 4.80 1.99
CA SER A 94 -15.05 4.10 2.22
C SER A 94 -15.18 2.83 1.37
N GLU A 95 -14.52 2.73 0.22
CA GLU A 95 -14.43 1.48 -0.57
C GLU A 95 -13.13 0.69 -0.30
N HIS A 96 -12.07 1.37 0.12
CA HIS A 96 -10.76 0.76 0.38
C HIS A 96 -10.77 -0.09 1.66
N ARG A 97 -10.68 -1.40 1.50
CA ARG A 97 -10.58 -2.38 2.59
C ARG A 97 -9.16 -2.96 2.62
N ALA A 98 -8.31 -2.40 3.46
CA ALA A 98 -6.97 -2.91 3.71
C ALA A 98 -6.71 -3.03 5.20
N GLU A 99 -5.81 -3.92 5.59
CA GLU A 99 -5.25 -3.94 6.93
C GLU A 99 -3.84 -3.30 6.85
N CYS A 100 -3.74 -1.99 7.09
CA CYS A 100 -2.47 -1.28 6.90
C CYS A 100 -1.35 -1.83 7.79
N GLU A 101 -1.69 -2.19 9.03
CA GLU A 101 -0.76 -2.76 10.00
C GLU A 101 -1.30 -4.11 10.48
N ALA A 102 -0.46 -5.14 10.46
CA ALA A 102 -0.82 -6.47 10.93
C ALA A 102 -1.34 -6.45 12.36
N GLN A 103 -2.35 -7.27 12.65
CA GLN A 103 -2.87 -7.43 14.00
C GLN A 103 -1.78 -7.86 14.99
N CYS A 104 -0.89 -8.79 14.58
CA CYS A 104 0.22 -9.25 15.40
C CYS A 104 1.21 -8.14 15.80
N ARG A 105 1.37 -7.11 14.94
CA ARG A 105 2.21 -5.94 15.19
C ARG A 105 1.50 -4.92 16.08
N VAL A 106 0.24 -4.61 15.78
CA VAL A 106 -0.54 -3.60 16.52
C VAL A 106 -0.74 -3.99 17.99
N VAL A 107 -1.07 -5.26 18.26
CA VAL A 107 -1.30 -5.75 19.63
C VAL A 107 0.00 -6.01 20.40
N CYS A 108 1.14 -6.12 19.72
CA CYS A 108 2.42 -6.31 20.39
C CYS A 108 2.74 -5.04 21.18
N PRO A 109 2.95 -5.10 22.51
CA PRO A 109 3.27 -3.91 23.30
C PRO A 109 4.51 -3.16 22.78
N MET A 110 5.50 -3.91 22.27
CA MET A 110 6.74 -3.39 21.71
C MET A 110 6.64 -2.99 20.23
N GLY A 111 5.52 -3.25 19.56
CA GLY A 111 5.32 -2.88 18.15
C GLY A 111 6.18 -3.64 17.14
N TYR A 112 6.68 -4.82 17.52
CA TYR A 112 7.60 -5.61 16.70
C TYR A 112 7.08 -5.88 15.27
N ASN A 113 7.95 -5.72 14.28
CA ASN A 113 7.67 -5.90 12.85
C ASN A 113 7.67 -7.39 12.45
N ILE A 114 6.73 -8.12 13.05
CA ILE A 114 6.50 -9.55 12.80
C ILE A 114 6.25 -9.87 11.31
N PRO A 115 5.51 -9.05 10.53
CA PRO A 115 5.35 -9.32 9.11
C PRO A 115 6.67 -9.30 8.33
N LEU A 116 7.55 -8.32 8.59
CA LEU A 116 8.86 -8.27 7.96
C LEU A 116 9.73 -9.47 8.37
N MET A 117 9.75 -9.81 9.67
CA MET A 117 10.46 -10.99 10.17
C MET A 117 10.03 -12.27 9.43
N ASN A 118 8.73 -12.50 9.26
CA ASN A 118 8.25 -13.67 8.55
C ASN A 118 8.68 -13.67 7.07
N ARG A 119 8.62 -12.51 6.38
CA ARG A 119 9.07 -12.40 4.98
C ARG A 119 10.56 -12.72 4.83
N LEU A 120 11.41 -12.16 5.70
CA LEU A 120 12.86 -12.41 5.69
C LEU A 120 13.16 -13.90 5.88
N LEU A 121 12.49 -14.56 6.84
CA LEU A 121 12.64 -16.01 7.05
C LEU A 121 12.21 -16.84 5.83
N ILE A 122 11.08 -16.50 5.21
CA ILE A 122 10.57 -17.19 4.00
C ILE A 122 11.54 -17.00 2.82
N ALA A 123 12.14 -15.81 2.70
CA ALA A 123 13.13 -15.49 1.67
C ALA A 123 14.50 -16.16 1.91
N GLY A 124 14.72 -16.79 3.08
CA GLY A 124 16.01 -17.36 3.46
C GLY A 124 17.02 -16.32 3.97
N GLU A 125 16.59 -15.07 4.17
CA GLU A 125 17.39 -13.96 4.69
C GLU A 125 17.45 -14.02 6.23
N TYR A 126 18.11 -15.07 6.74
CA TYR A 126 18.15 -15.38 8.17
C TYR A 126 18.93 -14.34 8.97
N ASP A 127 20.04 -13.83 8.42
CA ASP A 127 20.86 -12.82 9.05
C ASP A 127 20.09 -11.51 9.22
N GLU A 128 19.33 -11.11 8.20
CA GLU A 128 18.45 -9.95 8.21
C GLU A 128 17.32 -10.11 9.23
N ALA A 129 16.73 -11.31 9.33
CA ALA A 129 15.69 -11.60 10.32
C ALA A 129 16.23 -11.50 11.76
N ALA A 130 17.43 -12.03 12.01
CA ALA A 130 18.11 -11.92 13.29
C ALA A 130 18.50 -10.47 13.61
N GLU A 131 19.01 -9.74 12.63
CA GLU A 131 19.40 -8.34 12.73
C GLU A 131 18.21 -7.40 13.03
N LEU A 132 17.04 -7.67 12.45
CA LEU A 132 15.79 -6.99 12.79
C LEU A 132 15.48 -7.17 14.28
N ILE A 133 15.55 -8.41 14.80
CA ILE A 133 15.26 -8.70 16.20
C ILE A 133 16.28 -8.06 17.14
N ARG A 134 17.57 -8.13 16.80
CA ARG A 134 18.65 -7.46 17.55
C ARG A 134 18.36 -5.96 17.70
N SER A 135 17.96 -5.32 16.61
CA SER A 135 17.64 -3.89 16.57
C SER A 135 16.41 -3.55 17.42
N GLU A 136 15.37 -4.40 17.35
CA GLU A 136 14.16 -4.25 18.16
C GLU A 136 14.38 -4.46 19.67
N MET A 137 15.41 -5.23 20.05
CA MET A 137 15.79 -5.46 21.45
C MET A 137 16.53 -4.27 22.08
N LYS A 138 17.08 -3.35 21.27
CA LYS A 138 17.84 -2.17 21.73
C LYS A 138 18.90 -2.49 22.80
N GLY A 139 19.61 -3.62 22.62
CA GLY A 139 20.66 -4.09 23.53
C GLY A 139 20.18 -4.78 24.81
N GLY A 140 18.87 -4.91 25.02
CA GLY A 140 18.27 -5.66 26.12
C GLY A 140 17.94 -7.12 25.79
N GLU A 141 17.29 -7.82 26.71
CA GLU A 141 16.72 -9.14 26.47
C GLU A 141 15.41 -9.05 25.66
N LEU A 142 15.10 -10.09 24.87
CA LEU A 142 13.85 -10.15 24.13
C LEU A 142 12.63 -10.20 25.07
N ASN A 143 11.81 -9.16 25.02
CA ASN A 143 10.55 -9.08 25.80
C ASN A 143 9.58 -10.27 25.59
N CYS A 144 9.70 -11.01 24.47
CA CYS A 144 8.89 -12.19 24.20
C CYS A 144 9.08 -13.32 25.21
N ILE A 145 10.24 -13.39 25.88
CA ILE A 145 10.56 -14.47 26.84
C ILE A 145 9.52 -14.51 27.97
N ASN A 146 9.14 -13.35 28.51
CA ASN A 146 8.14 -13.24 29.59
C ASN A 146 6.77 -12.71 29.11
N CYS A 147 6.51 -12.75 27.80
CA CYS A 147 5.30 -12.21 27.18
C CYS A 147 4.12 -13.20 27.18
N LYS A 148 2.89 -12.68 27.32
CA LYS A 148 1.61 -13.43 27.17
C LYS A 148 1.22 -13.78 25.72
N ALA A 149 2.18 -13.78 24.79
CA ALA A 149 1.99 -14.11 23.38
C ALA A 149 0.83 -13.36 22.67
N PHE A 150 0.69 -12.05 22.89
CA PHE A 150 -0.38 -11.22 22.29
C PHE A 150 -0.49 -11.38 20.77
N CYS A 151 0.66 -11.44 20.08
CA CYS A 151 0.73 -11.62 18.64
C CYS A 151 0.13 -12.94 18.15
N VAL A 152 0.36 -14.04 18.88
CA VAL A 152 -0.20 -15.37 18.57
C VAL A 152 -1.70 -15.37 18.82
N ASN A 153 -2.14 -14.77 19.94
CA ASN A 153 -3.55 -14.67 20.30
C ASN A 153 -4.37 -13.85 19.30
N ALA A 154 -3.78 -12.80 18.71
CA ALA A 154 -4.42 -11.97 17.69
C ALA A 154 -4.15 -12.43 16.25
N CYS A 155 -3.43 -13.53 16.05
CA CYS A 155 -3.12 -14.04 14.72
C CYS A 155 -4.40 -14.41 13.99
N ARG A 156 -4.65 -13.81 12.82
CA ARG A 156 -5.88 -14.05 12.04
C ARG A 156 -6.02 -15.51 11.59
N ARG A 157 -4.91 -16.23 11.42
CA ARG A 157 -4.89 -17.65 11.03
C ARG A 157 -5.57 -18.56 12.06
N LYS A 158 -5.68 -18.13 13.33
CA LYS A 158 -6.43 -18.83 14.38
C LYS A 158 -7.91 -19.06 14.03
N ARG A 159 -8.48 -18.27 13.12
CA ARG A 159 -9.88 -18.45 12.66
C ARG A 159 -10.05 -19.54 11.62
N ILE A 160 -8.94 -20.02 11.05
CA ILE A 160 -8.91 -21.04 10.01
C ILE A 160 -8.42 -22.35 10.63
N ASP A 161 -7.22 -22.32 11.22
CA ASP A 161 -6.58 -23.48 11.81
C ASP A 161 -5.73 -23.07 13.04
N THR A 162 -4.40 -23.16 12.93
CA THR A 162 -3.43 -22.94 13.99
C THR A 162 -2.72 -21.59 13.78
N PRO A 163 -2.68 -20.69 14.78
CA PRO A 163 -1.95 -19.43 14.68
C PRO A 163 -0.46 -19.70 14.45
N VAL A 164 0.23 -18.78 13.78
CA VAL A 164 1.70 -18.88 13.59
C VAL A 164 2.41 -18.80 14.95
N SER A 165 3.42 -19.64 15.18
CA SER A 165 4.27 -19.69 16.39
C SER A 165 5.23 -18.49 16.52
N ILE A 166 4.71 -17.28 16.30
CA ILE A 166 5.45 -16.01 16.23
C ILE A 166 6.37 -15.83 17.44
N ARG A 167 5.87 -16.12 18.65
CA ARG A 167 6.65 -15.96 19.89
C ARG A 167 7.88 -16.88 19.89
N ASN A 168 7.72 -18.13 19.47
CA ASN A 168 8.78 -19.14 19.54
C ASN A 168 9.83 -18.89 18.45
N ILE A 169 9.40 -18.47 17.24
CA ILE A 169 10.31 -17.99 16.19
C ILE A 169 11.18 -16.85 16.73
N ARG A 170 10.57 -15.84 17.36
CA ARG A 170 11.32 -14.68 17.89
C ARG A 170 12.31 -15.08 18.98
N ILE A 171 11.90 -15.96 19.91
CA ILE A 171 12.79 -16.47 20.97
C ILE A 171 13.98 -17.20 20.36
N PHE A 172 13.74 -18.09 19.39
CA PHE A 172 14.81 -18.79 18.68
C PHE A 172 15.79 -17.81 18.04
N LEU A 173 15.30 -16.85 17.25
CA LEU A 173 16.16 -15.86 16.59
C LEU A 173 16.96 -15.00 17.58
N SER A 174 16.36 -14.58 18.71
CA SER A 174 17.08 -13.79 19.72
C SER A 174 18.21 -14.55 20.42
N ARG A 175 18.20 -15.89 20.36
CA ARG A 175 19.25 -16.75 20.92
C ARG A 175 20.33 -17.09 19.89
N ASN A 176 20.07 -16.84 18.62
CA ASN A 176 20.94 -17.16 17.49
C ASN A 176 21.25 -15.89 16.69
N LEU A 177 21.58 -14.80 17.40
CA LEU A 177 21.98 -13.54 16.78
C LEU A 177 23.41 -13.66 16.23
N PRO A 178 23.73 -12.97 15.11
CA PRO A 178 25.11 -12.89 14.64
C PRO A 178 25.99 -12.23 15.71
N GLU A 179 27.23 -12.71 15.86
CA GLU A 179 28.19 -12.19 16.86
C GLU A 179 28.50 -10.71 16.65
N THR A 180 28.59 -10.29 15.39
CA THR A 180 28.84 -8.91 14.99
C THR A 180 27.59 -8.29 14.36
N PRO A 181 27.13 -7.12 14.83
CA PRO A 181 26.10 -6.33 14.17
C PRO A 181 26.39 -6.11 12.68
N LYS A 182 25.42 -6.38 11.80
CA LYS A 182 25.56 -6.08 10.37
C LYS A 182 25.44 -4.58 10.09
N TYR A 183 24.63 -3.88 10.91
CA TYR A 183 24.40 -2.44 10.80
C TYR A 183 24.64 -1.75 12.14
N GLU A 184 25.18 -0.53 12.10
CA GLU A 184 25.22 0.36 13.26
C GLU A 184 23.81 0.85 13.61
N VAL A 185 23.04 1.25 12.58
CA VAL A 185 21.60 1.51 12.65
C VAL A 185 20.93 0.67 11.56
N SER A 186 20.09 -0.28 11.95
CA SER A 186 19.44 -1.18 10.99
C SER A 186 18.39 -0.46 10.15
N PRO A 187 18.43 -0.56 8.81
CA PRO A 187 17.39 0.00 7.94
C PRO A 187 16.05 -0.75 8.07
N LEU A 188 16.06 -1.94 8.67
CA LEU A 188 14.89 -2.77 8.89
C LEU A 188 14.06 -2.31 10.10
N TYR A 189 14.66 -1.50 10.98
CA TYR A 189 14.03 -0.99 12.18
C TYR A 189 13.40 0.39 11.94
N SER A 190 12.20 0.60 12.47
CA SER A 190 11.53 1.90 12.47
C SER A 190 11.07 2.25 13.88
N GLU A 191 11.50 3.39 14.39
CA GLU A 191 11.10 3.91 15.71
C GLU A 191 9.65 4.39 15.77
N ASN A 192 9.02 4.60 14.63
CA ASN A 192 7.70 5.19 14.56
C ASN A 192 6.66 4.27 15.20
N ASP A 193 5.96 4.79 16.22
CA ASP A 193 4.81 4.12 16.83
C ASP A 193 3.71 3.96 15.78
N VAL A 194 3.63 2.76 15.19
CA VAL A 194 2.65 2.41 14.17
C VAL A 194 1.20 2.61 14.61
N ARG A 195 0.95 2.73 15.92
CA ARG A 195 -0.39 3.01 16.46
C ARG A 195 -0.81 4.47 16.30
N LYS A 196 0.14 5.38 16.09
CA LYS A 196 -0.12 6.82 15.85
C LYS A 196 -0.34 7.14 14.37
N ARG A 197 0.11 6.28 13.47
CA ARG A 197 -0.10 6.42 12.03
C ARG A 197 -1.54 6.09 11.66
N PHE A 198 -2.03 6.68 10.57
CA PHE A 198 -3.31 6.27 9.99
C PHE A 198 -3.26 4.78 9.67
N ALA A 199 -4.33 4.06 9.98
CA ALA A 199 -4.45 2.66 9.61
C ALA A 199 -5.86 2.40 9.11
N SER A 200 -5.95 1.99 7.85
CA SER A 200 -7.17 1.42 7.32
C SER A 200 -7.39 0.03 7.89
N ARG A 201 -8.65 -0.32 8.11
CA ARG A 201 -9.07 -1.66 8.56
C ARG A 201 -9.90 -2.34 7.49
N ILE A 202 -9.70 -3.65 7.34
CA ILE A 202 -10.45 -4.47 6.37
C ILE A 202 -11.91 -4.69 6.78
N GLY A 203 -12.19 -4.57 8.09
CA GLY A 203 -13.51 -4.82 8.67
C GLY A 203 -13.75 -6.30 8.97
N ALA A 204 -15.03 -6.66 9.02
CA ALA A 204 -15.45 -8.06 9.09
C ALA A 204 -15.08 -8.77 7.77
N LEU A 205 -14.70 -10.03 7.89
CA LEU A 205 -14.43 -10.91 6.76
C LEU A 205 -15.36 -12.11 6.88
N ASP A 206 -16.01 -12.50 5.80
CA ASP A 206 -16.70 -13.78 5.75
C ASP A 206 -15.71 -14.96 5.65
N ALA A 207 -16.24 -16.19 5.65
CA ALA A 207 -15.40 -17.39 5.60
C ALA A 207 -14.60 -17.49 4.29
N THR A 208 -15.18 -17.09 3.16
CA THR A 208 -14.53 -17.14 1.84
C THR A 208 -13.43 -16.10 1.74
N GLU A 209 -13.69 -14.87 2.17
CA GLU A 209 -12.69 -13.78 2.21
C GLU A 209 -11.51 -14.12 3.12
N GLN A 210 -11.71 -14.93 4.17
CA GLN A 210 -10.60 -15.39 5.03
C GLN A 210 -9.66 -16.36 4.31
N LEU A 211 -10.20 -17.21 3.44
CA LEU A 211 -9.41 -18.19 2.67
C LEU A 211 -8.55 -17.52 1.59
N GLU A 212 -8.90 -16.32 1.15
CA GLU A 212 -8.16 -15.57 0.13
C GLU A 212 -6.72 -15.25 0.53
N TRP A 213 -6.44 -15.17 1.83
CA TRP A 213 -5.08 -15.00 2.32
C TRP A 213 -4.27 -16.29 2.38
N LEU A 214 -4.91 -17.46 2.38
CA LEU A 214 -4.21 -18.76 2.32
C LEU A 214 -3.56 -19.00 0.95
N LYS A 215 -4.00 -18.29 -0.09
CA LYS A 215 -3.38 -18.37 -1.43
C LYS A 215 -1.88 -18.05 -1.43
N GLU A 216 -1.42 -17.32 -0.42
CA GLU A 216 0.01 -17.03 -0.24
C GLU A 216 0.75 -18.08 0.59
N CYS A 217 0.03 -18.98 1.25
CA CYS A 217 0.63 -20.07 1.99
C CYS A 217 0.92 -21.25 1.04
N PRO A 218 1.96 -22.07 1.31
CA PRO A 218 2.16 -23.32 0.60
C PRO A 218 0.95 -24.27 0.75
N ASP A 219 0.67 -25.06 -0.29
CA ASP A 219 -0.41 -26.08 -0.27
C ASP A 219 -0.32 -27.02 0.94
N LYS A 220 0.91 -27.40 1.27
CA LYS A 220 1.23 -28.18 2.46
C LYS A 220 2.11 -27.37 3.39
N VAL A 221 1.49 -26.84 4.43
CA VAL A 221 2.18 -26.10 5.47
C VAL A 221 2.81 -27.07 6.47
N VAL A 222 4.10 -26.91 6.75
CA VAL A 222 4.81 -27.62 7.83
C VAL A 222 4.73 -26.76 9.08
N ARG A 223 4.32 -27.35 10.21
CA ARG A 223 4.08 -26.62 11.47
C ARG A 223 5.12 -26.99 12.52
N HIS A 224 5.63 -25.98 13.21
CA HIS A 224 6.60 -26.16 14.29
C HIS A 224 6.17 -25.37 15.53
N GLU A 225 5.97 -26.07 16.64
CA GLU A 225 5.75 -25.44 17.94
C GLU A 225 7.10 -25.09 18.59
N GLU A 226 8.04 -26.04 18.57
CA GLU A 226 9.42 -25.84 19.02
C GLU A 226 10.31 -25.52 17.81
N ILE A 227 11.03 -24.40 17.87
CA ILE A 227 11.91 -23.93 16.80
C ILE A 227 13.36 -24.19 17.22
N ALA A 228 14.00 -25.17 16.59
CA ALA A 228 15.38 -25.57 16.89
C ALA A 228 16.40 -25.09 15.84
N GLY A 229 15.94 -24.63 14.68
CA GLY A 229 16.79 -24.17 13.59
C GLY A 229 16.11 -23.14 12.68
N PHE A 230 16.91 -22.49 11.84
CA PHE A 230 16.43 -21.47 10.88
C PHE A 230 15.49 -22.05 9.84
N LYS A 231 15.68 -23.32 9.46
CA LYS A 231 14.80 -24.01 8.52
C LYS A 231 13.40 -24.19 9.12
N GLU A 232 13.31 -24.67 10.35
CA GLU A 232 12.04 -24.82 11.08
C GLU A 232 11.37 -23.45 11.28
N ALA A 233 12.16 -22.42 11.58
CA ALA A 233 11.67 -21.04 11.69
C ALA A 233 11.06 -20.55 10.37
N ALA A 234 11.71 -20.82 9.24
CA ALA A 234 11.24 -20.46 7.90
C ALA A 234 9.98 -21.22 7.50
N GLU A 235 9.95 -22.54 7.74
CA GLU A 235 8.78 -23.38 7.47
C GLU A 235 7.56 -22.94 8.30
N GLU A 236 7.73 -22.63 9.58
CA GLU A 236 6.65 -22.09 10.39
C GLU A 236 6.29 -20.65 9.98
N ALA A 237 7.25 -19.81 9.61
CA ALA A 237 6.98 -18.46 9.10
C ALA A 237 6.18 -18.47 7.78
N ALA A 238 6.42 -19.46 6.91
CA ALA A 238 5.64 -19.70 5.68
C ALA A 238 4.17 -20.02 5.97
N SER A 239 3.82 -20.30 7.22
CA SER A 239 2.42 -20.36 7.68
C SER A 239 1.74 -18.99 7.77
N CYS A 240 2.47 -17.89 7.62
CA CYS A 240 1.89 -16.56 7.66
C CYS A 240 0.99 -16.31 6.45
N MET A 241 -0.21 -15.80 6.68
CA MET A 241 -1.14 -15.45 5.61
C MET A 241 -0.91 -14.04 5.03
N HIS A 242 0.15 -13.36 5.46
CA HIS A 242 0.50 -12.00 5.03
C HIS A 242 -0.68 -11.02 5.03
N CYS A 243 -1.41 -10.98 6.16
CA CYS A 243 -2.64 -10.19 6.26
C CYS A 243 -2.41 -8.67 6.36
N ASP A 244 -1.18 -8.20 6.36
CA ASP A 244 -0.81 -6.78 6.34
C ASP A 244 -0.75 -6.17 4.94
N CYS A 245 -0.55 -4.85 4.88
CA CYS A 245 -0.38 -4.14 3.63
C CYS A 245 1.10 -4.05 3.26
N ARG A 246 1.46 -4.48 2.05
CA ARG A 246 2.82 -4.39 1.50
C ARG A 246 3.31 -2.96 1.25
N ALA A 247 2.39 -2.00 1.13
CA ALA A 247 2.70 -0.57 1.02
C ALA A 247 2.58 0.16 2.37
N SER A 248 2.85 -0.50 3.50
CA SER A 248 2.69 0.11 4.83
C SER A 248 3.58 1.35 5.01
N SER A 249 4.76 1.41 4.40
CA SER A 249 5.68 2.56 4.46
C SER A 249 5.33 3.67 3.47
N GLY A 250 5.06 3.35 2.19
CA GLY A 250 4.93 4.33 1.08
C GLY A 250 3.55 4.39 0.39
N CYS A 251 2.46 4.09 1.10
CA CYS A 251 1.11 4.21 0.53
C CYS A 251 0.68 5.69 0.46
N ARG A 252 0.58 6.24 -0.76
CA ARG A 252 0.13 7.63 -1.00
C ARG A 252 -1.27 7.91 -0.45
N LEU A 253 -2.17 6.92 -0.47
CA LEU A 253 -3.51 7.08 0.14
C LEU A 253 -3.44 7.28 1.66
N ARG A 254 -2.50 6.57 2.33
CA ARG A 254 -2.26 6.70 3.77
C ARG A 254 -1.68 8.08 4.09
N GLU A 255 -0.69 8.52 3.32
CA GLU A 255 -0.06 9.84 3.45
C GLU A 255 -1.09 10.97 3.34
N LEU A 256 -1.98 10.91 2.33
CA LEU A 256 -3.03 11.92 2.18
C LEU A 256 -4.07 11.87 3.30
N ALA A 257 -4.41 10.67 3.79
CA ALA A 257 -5.29 10.54 4.95
C ALA A 257 -4.67 11.20 6.20
N GLU A 258 -3.37 11.02 6.42
CA GLU A 258 -2.61 11.64 7.50
C GLU A 258 -2.53 13.17 7.31
N MET A 259 -2.11 13.63 6.13
CA MET A 259 -2.03 15.04 5.74
C MET A 259 -3.35 15.78 6.01
N PHE A 260 -4.47 15.15 5.67
CA PHE A 260 -5.80 15.74 5.85
C PHE A 260 -6.44 15.46 7.22
N SER A 261 -5.75 14.76 8.13
CA SER A 261 -6.29 14.32 9.42
C SER A 261 -7.60 13.53 9.31
N ILE A 262 -7.72 12.69 8.28
CA ILE A 262 -8.90 11.85 8.03
C ILE A 262 -8.81 10.59 8.90
N LYS A 263 -9.95 10.18 9.46
CA LYS A 263 -10.09 8.89 10.17
C LYS A 263 -10.61 7.82 9.21
N ASP A 264 -10.22 6.57 9.42
CA ASP A 264 -10.73 5.44 8.63
C ASP A 264 -12.26 5.37 8.77
N PRO A 265 -13.03 5.43 7.67
CA PRO A 265 -14.48 5.39 7.74
C PRO A 265 -14.98 4.09 8.35
N ARG A 266 -15.97 4.20 9.25
CA ARG A 266 -16.73 3.05 9.74
C ARG A 266 -17.76 2.64 8.69
N GLY A 267 -18.09 1.35 8.61
CA GLY A 267 -19.13 0.85 7.71
C GLY A 267 -18.77 1.01 6.23
N LYS A 268 -17.57 0.52 5.85
CA LYS A 268 -17.10 0.54 4.47
C LYS A 268 -18.05 -0.18 3.53
N PHE A 269 -18.15 0.31 2.31
CA PHE A 269 -18.91 -0.32 1.25
C PHE A 269 -18.28 -1.68 0.91
N ILE A 270 -19.13 -2.70 0.77
CA ILE A 270 -18.72 -4.07 0.39
C ILE A 270 -18.87 -4.23 -1.14
N ASN A 271 -18.53 -3.18 -1.89
CA ASN A 271 -18.63 -3.19 -3.36
C ASN A 271 -17.42 -3.88 -3.99
N THR A 272 -16.28 -3.84 -3.30
CA THR A 272 -15.05 -4.48 -3.76
C THR A 272 -14.81 -5.73 -2.92
N PRO A 273 -14.78 -6.92 -3.53
CA PRO A 273 -14.57 -8.15 -2.79
C PRO A 273 -13.12 -8.22 -2.30
N VAL A 274 -12.90 -8.87 -1.15
CA VAL A 274 -11.55 -9.24 -0.71
C VAL A 274 -11.12 -10.44 -1.53
N ILE A 275 -10.73 -10.20 -2.78
CA ILE A 275 -10.14 -11.21 -3.67
C ILE A 275 -8.66 -10.91 -3.83
N LYS A 276 -7.86 -11.97 -3.80
CA LYS A 276 -6.44 -11.98 -4.09
C LYS A 276 -6.16 -12.86 -5.31
N LYS A 277 -5.43 -12.30 -6.26
CA LYS A 277 -4.84 -13.02 -7.39
C LYS A 277 -3.33 -13.02 -7.25
N ILE A 278 -2.70 -14.13 -7.60
CA ILE A 278 -1.25 -14.32 -7.56
C ILE A 278 -0.86 -14.85 -8.93
N ASN A 279 0.09 -14.20 -9.56
CA ASN A 279 0.74 -14.69 -10.76
C ASN A 279 1.95 -15.51 -10.31
N HIS A 280 1.89 -16.83 -10.49
CA HIS A 280 2.97 -17.71 -10.00
C HIS A 280 4.24 -17.66 -10.86
N LYS A 281 4.16 -17.14 -12.10
CA LYS A 281 5.30 -17.01 -13.01
C LYS A 281 6.12 -15.74 -12.76
N THR A 282 5.46 -14.64 -12.41
CA THR A 282 6.10 -13.32 -12.21
C THR A 282 6.14 -12.88 -10.76
N GLY A 283 5.39 -13.53 -9.88
CA GLY A 283 5.23 -13.12 -8.49
C GLY A 283 4.29 -11.93 -8.29
N LEU A 284 3.59 -11.44 -9.32
CA LEU A 284 2.63 -10.34 -9.17
C LEU A 284 1.47 -10.75 -8.25
N VAL A 285 1.16 -9.92 -7.26
CA VAL A 285 0.00 -10.07 -6.39
C VAL A 285 -0.94 -8.90 -6.62
N PHE A 286 -2.23 -9.19 -6.77
CA PHE A 286 -3.27 -8.18 -6.83
C PHE A 286 -4.36 -8.43 -5.78
N GLU A 287 -4.55 -7.46 -4.88
CA GLU A 287 -5.57 -7.48 -3.84
C GLU A 287 -6.64 -6.42 -4.13
N ASN A 288 -7.77 -6.87 -4.68
CA ASN A 288 -8.83 -5.99 -5.20
C ASN A 288 -9.32 -5.00 -4.15
N ALA A 289 -9.55 -5.47 -2.92
CA ALA A 289 -10.03 -4.66 -1.80
C ALA A 289 -9.14 -3.46 -1.45
N LYS A 290 -7.85 -3.50 -1.81
CA LYS A 290 -6.89 -2.40 -1.58
C LYS A 290 -6.86 -1.40 -2.76
N CYS A 291 -7.49 -1.72 -3.88
CA CYS A 291 -7.48 -0.89 -5.09
C CYS A 291 -8.44 0.30 -4.96
N ILE A 292 -7.96 1.50 -5.33
CA ILE A 292 -8.78 2.71 -5.41
C ILE A 292 -9.26 3.03 -6.83
N LYS A 293 -9.18 2.06 -7.75
CA LYS A 293 -9.67 2.17 -9.14
C LYS A 293 -9.10 3.39 -9.90
N CYS A 294 -7.85 3.78 -9.59
CA CYS A 294 -7.22 4.96 -10.18
C CYS A 294 -6.93 4.81 -11.69
N GLY A 295 -6.78 3.56 -12.15
CA GLY A 295 -6.49 3.22 -13.54
C GLY A 295 -5.05 3.46 -13.97
N LEU A 296 -4.13 3.79 -13.06
CA LEU A 296 -2.72 4.00 -13.41
C LEU A 296 -2.09 2.74 -14.02
N CYS A 297 -2.32 1.58 -13.41
CA CYS A 297 -1.82 0.30 -13.94
C CYS A 297 -2.37 -0.07 -15.32
N VAL A 298 -3.57 0.39 -15.67
CA VAL A 298 -4.18 0.21 -17.01
C VAL A 298 -3.52 1.16 -18.01
N ARG A 299 -3.38 2.45 -17.65
CA ARG A 299 -2.83 3.47 -18.54
C ARG A 299 -1.31 3.36 -18.74
N ALA A 300 -0.57 2.89 -17.73
CA ALA A 300 0.89 2.72 -17.79
C ALA A 300 1.36 1.73 -18.86
N VAL A 301 0.46 0.87 -19.32
CA VAL A 301 0.75 -0.21 -20.28
C VAL A 301 -0.17 -0.14 -21.50
N ALA A 302 -0.92 0.96 -21.67
CA ALA A 302 -1.87 1.12 -22.77
C ALA A 302 -1.18 1.06 -24.16
N ASP A 303 0.08 1.46 -24.25
CA ASP A 303 0.87 1.40 -25.48
C ASP A 303 1.43 -0.01 -25.77
N SER A 304 1.27 -0.97 -24.85
CA SER A 304 1.74 -2.35 -25.03
C SER A 304 0.66 -3.14 -25.76
N THR A 305 0.48 -2.87 -27.06
CA THR A 305 -0.62 -3.43 -27.86
C THR A 305 -0.61 -4.95 -27.98
N ASP A 306 0.54 -5.58 -27.76
CA ASP A 306 0.77 -7.01 -27.95
C ASP A 306 0.94 -7.80 -26.64
N GLU A 307 0.96 -7.13 -25.48
CA GLU A 307 1.15 -7.78 -24.18
C GLU A 307 -0.16 -7.79 -23.36
N PRO A 308 -0.53 -8.92 -22.74
CA PRO A 308 -1.67 -8.97 -21.85
C PRO A 308 -1.52 -7.99 -20.67
N ALA A 309 -2.51 -7.11 -20.52
CA ALA A 309 -2.49 -6.02 -19.56
C ALA A 309 -3.79 -5.91 -18.76
N LEU A 310 -3.70 -5.41 -17.53
CA LEU A 310 -4.87 -5.15 -16.69
C LEU A 310 -5.79 -4.11 -17.35
N CYS A 311 -7.11 -4.31 -17.23
CA CYS A 311 -8.14 -3.42 -17.73
C CYS A 311 -9.24 -3.18 -16.70
N PHE A 312 -10.12 -2.22 -16.99
CA PHE A 312 -11.37 -2.08 -16.24
C PHE A 312 -12.40 -3.08 -16.76
N ILE A 313 -13.03 -3.81 -15.85
CA ILE A 313 -14.23 -4.61 -16.12
C ILE A 313 -15.43 -4.03 -15.36
N ASN A 314 -16.64 -4.39 -15.80
CA ASN A 314 -17.92 -3.85 -15.31
C ASN A 314 -18.04 -2.32 -15.45
N ARG A 315 -19.08 -1.71 -14.88
CA ARG A 315 -19.35 -0.26 -14.91
C ARG A 315 -19.96 0.23 -13.60
N GLY A 316 -19.78 1.51 -13.29
CA GLY A 316 -20.32 2.13 -12.07
C GLY A 316 -19.66 1.61 -10.80
N PHE A 317 -20.44 1.47 -9.72
CA PHE A 317 -19.94 1.04 -8.40
C PHE A 317 -19.25 -0.33 -8.39
N VAL A 318 -19.68 -1.24 -9.28
CA VAL A 318 -19.12 -2.59 -9.41
C VAL A 318 -17.93 -2.66 -10.37
N SER A 319 -17.45 -1.51 -10.86
CA SER A 319 -16.23 -1.47 -11.68
C SER A 319 -15.02 -1.94 -10.87
N MET A 320 -14.20 -2.77 -11.49
CA MET A 320 -12.99 -3.31 -10.88
C MET A 320 -11.90 -3.43 -11.95
N ILE A 321 -10.65 -3.45 -11.48
CA ILE A 321 -9.51 -3.78 -12.35
C ILE A 321 -9.39 -5.32 -12.37
N SER A 322 -9.08 -5.87 -13.52
CA SER A 322 -8.84 -7.31 -13.73
C SER A 322 -8.03 -7.52 -15.01
N GLU A 323 -7.49 -8.71 -15.21
CA GLU A 323 -7.06 -9.19 -16.51
C GLU A 323 -8.23 -9.24 -17.52
N PRO A 324 -7.96 -9.13 -18.84
CA PRO A 324 -8.97 -9.27 -19.88
C PRO A 324 -9.58 -10.69 -19.88
N LEU A 325 -10.82 -10.83 -20.33
CA LEU A 325 -11.55 -12.12 -20.32
C LEU A 325 -10.88 -13.26 -21.10
N THR A 326 -9.95 -12.94 -22.00
CA THR A 326 -9.25 -13.91 -22.86
C THR A 326 -7.87 -14.28 -22.34
N VAL A 327 -7.52 -13.85 -21.12
CA VAL A 327 -6.18 -13.95 -20.54
C VAL A 327 -6.31 -14.41 -19.09
N GLU A 328 -5.45 -15.33 -18.66
CA GLU A 328 -5.32 -15.68 -17.25
C GLU A 328 -4.38 -14.74 -16.52
N PHE A 329 -4.61 -14.49 -15.23
CA PHE A 329 -3.75 -13.58 -14.44
C PHE A 329 -2.27 -14.03 -14.41
N ASP A 330 -2.03 -15.35 -14.51
CA ASP A 330 -0.71 -15.98 -14.61
C ASP A 330 0.04 -15.64 -15.92
N ASP A 331 -0.67 -15.18 -16.95
CA ASP A 331 -0.09 -14.86 -18.26
C ASP A 331 0.32 -13.39 -18.41
N ILE A 332 0.13 -12.56 -17.37
CA ILE A 332 0.64 -11.19 -17.34
C ILE A 332 2.19 -11.22 -17.36
N PRO A 333 2.86 -10.59 -18.35
CA PRO A 333 4.32 -10.59 -18.44
C PRO A 333 5.00 -9.83 -17.29
N ALA A 334 6.26 -10.20 -16.99
CA ALA A 334 7.04 -9.59 -15.93
C ALA A 334 7.25 -8.07 -16.12
N LEU A 335 7.39 -7.61 -17.37
CA LEU A 335 7.54 -6.19 -17.70
C LEU A 335 6.26 -5.40 -17.38
N VAL A 336 5.09 -5.94 -17.74
CA VAL A 336 3.77 -5.36 -17.41
C VAL A 336 3.58 -5.34 -15.89
N ALA A 337 3.85 -6.47 -15.23
CA ALA A 337 3.74 -6.59 -13.77
C ALA A 337 4.56 -5.51 -13.06
N LYS A 338 5.83 -5.33 -13.45
CA LYS A 338 6.72 -4.31 -12.88
C LYS A 338 6.15 -2.90 -13.04
N LYS A 339 5.75 -2.51 -14.25
CA LYS A 339 5.13 -1.19 -14.50
C LYS A 339 3.86 -1.00 -13.66
N CYS A 340 3.01 -2.02 -13.56
CA CYS A 340 1.77 -1.95 -12.79
C CYS A 340 2.02 -1.75 -11.28
N VAL A 341 3.04 -2.41 -10.72
CA VAL A 341 3.44 -2.26 -9.30
C VAL A 341 4.02 -0.87 -9.06
N GLU A 342 4.95 -0.41 -9.90
CA GLU A 342 5.62 0.90 -9.76
C GLU A 342 4.64 2.09 -9.72
N VAL A 343 3.57 2.03 -10.51
CA VAL A 343 2.58 3.11 -10.60
C VAL A 343 1.44 2.99 -9.58
N CYS A 344 1.38 1.90 -8.80
CA CYS A 344 0.28 1.69 -7.87
C CYS A 344 0.40 2.65 -6.67
N PRO A 345 -0.57 3.55 -6.42
CA PRO A 345 -0.47 4.51 -5.32
C PRO A 345 -0.86 3.90 -3.95
N THR A 346 -1.24 2.63 -3.92
CA THR A 346 -1.62 1.87 -2.73
C THR A 346 -0.91 0.51 -2.72
N GLY A 347 -1.15 -0.32 -1.71
CA GLY A 347 -0.63 -1.70 -1.68
C GLY A 347 -1.52 -2.71 -2.41
N ALA A 348 -2.25 -2.30 -3.45
CA ALA A 348 -3.12 -3.20 -4.19
C ALA A 348 -2.34 -4.13 -5.13
N LEU A 349 -1.32 -3.60 -5.80
CA LEU A 349 -0.41 -4.35 -6.64
C LEU A 349 0.96 -4.36 -5.96
N ALA A 350 1.55 -5.54 -5.82
CA ALA A 350 2.88 -5.72 -5.24
C ALA A 350 3.49 -7.04 -5.72
N PHE A 351 4.77 -7.26 -5.49
CA PHE A 351 5.38 -8.57 -5.69
C PHE A 351 5.30 -9.44 -4.42
N PHE A 352 5.19 -10.74 -4.64
CA PHE A 352 5.09 -11.77 -3.61
C PHE A 352 6.35 -11.83 -2.72
N ASN A 353 7.53 -11.54 -3.30
CA ASN A 353 8.85 -11.68 -2.67
C ASN A 353 9.67 -10.37 -2.55
N GLU A 354 9.10 -9.20 -2.80
CA GLU A 354 9.85 -7.96 -2.57
C GLU A 354 9.86 -7.59 -1.08
N ASN A 355 11.05 -7.70 -0.49
CA ASN A 355 11.41 -7.06 0.76
C ASN A 355 11.31 -5.55 0.58
N ASN A 356 10.16 -4.95 0.91
CA ASN A 356 10.06 -3.49 1.01
C ASN A 356 10.84 -3.02 2.26
N GLY A 357 12.14 -2.92 2.07
CA GLY A 357 13.15 -2.32 2.95
C GLY A 357 14.07 -1.37 2.19
N THR A 358 13.58 -0.71 1.13
CA THR A 358 14.15 0.56 0.65
C THR A 358 13.45 1.73 1.31
#